data_AF-A0A819ZEH5-F1
#
_entry.id   AF-A0A819ZEH5-F1
#
_cell.length_a   1.000
_cell.length_b   1.000
_cell.length_c   1.000
_cell.angle_alpha   90.00
_cell.angle_beta   90.00
_cell.angle_gamma   90.00
#
_symmetry.space_group_name_H-M   'P 1'
#
loop_
_entity.id
_entity.type
_entity.pdbx_description
1 polymer ?
#
loop_
_entity_poly.entity_id
_entity_poly.type
_entity_poly.pdbx_seq_one_letter_code
_entity_poly.pdbx_strand_id
1 'polypeptide(L)' 'MWLTTIFCVLIPLLVIEKSNGITSPIQTFTSYKYSTELQNNVADLWWTVDETKQEITFELHVKTLGWIALGISPGKLFS' A
#
# COMPACT_ATOMS: atom_id res chain seq x y z
N MET A 1 -38.64 -1.60 -26.40
CA MET A 1 -38.67 -2.68 -25.41
C MET A 1 -37.36 -3.45 -25.57
N TRP A 2 -36.47 -3.32 -24.57
CA TRP A 2 -35.18 -4.00 -24.33
C TRP A 2 -33.98 -3.73 -25.26
N LEU A 3 -33.04 -2.96 -24.71
CA LEU A 3 -31.63 -2.86 -25.09
C LEU A 3 -30.90 -4.14 -24.68
N THR A 4 -29.96 -4.61 -25.51
CA THR A 4 -28.78 -5.34 -25.02
C THR A 4 -27.54 -4.62 -25.49
N THR A 5 -27.09 -3.70 -24.63
CA THR A 5 -25.81 -3.03 -24.68
C THR A 5 -24.70 -4.06 -24.46
N ILE A 6 -23.89 -4.34 -25.50
CA ILE A 6 -22.63 -5.06 -25.31
C ILE A 6 -21.67 -4.09 -24.64
N PHE A 7 -21.52 -4.25 -23.33
CA PHE A 7 -20.48 -3.62 -22.52
C PHE A 7 -19.13 -4.25 -22.90
N CYS A 8 -18.51 -3.77 -23.98
CA CYS A 8 -17.05 -3.86 -24.10
C CYS A 8 -16.48 -2.83 -23.13
N VAL A 9 -16.32 -3.22 -21.86
CA VAL A 9 -15.48 -2.46 -20.93
C VAL A 9 -14.08 -2.45 -21.54
N LEU A 10 -13.75 -1.31 -22.16
CA LEU A 10 -12.40 -0.86 -22.35
C LEU A 10 -11.68 -1.07 -21.03
N ILE A 11 -10.85 -2.11 -20.96
CA ILE A 11 -9.86 -2.26 -19.90
C ILE A 11 -9.06 -0.97 -19.98
N PRO A 12 -9.11 -0.04 -18.99
CA PRO A 12 -8.11 0.99 -18.96
C PRO A 12 -6.79 0.26 -18.81
N LEU A 13 -6.00 0.38 -19.89
CA LEU A 13 -4.60 0.04 -19.96
C LEU A 13 -4.01 0.18 -18.55
N LEU A 14 -3.63 -0.95 -17.97
CA LEU A 14 -2.86 -0.98 -16.74
C LEU A 14 -1.63 -0.11 -17.06
N VAL A 15 -1.63 1.14 -16.61
CA VAL A 15 -0.44 1.98 -16.67
C VAL A 15 0.49 1.33 -15.65
N ILE A 16 1.25 0.35 -16.12
CA ILE A 16 2.50 -0.01 -15.49
C ILE A 16 3.38 1.21 -15.76
N GLU A 17 3.28 2.23 -14.92
CA GLU A 17 4.39 3.14 -14.76
C GLU A 17 5.52 2.27 -14.27
N LYS A 18 6.39 1.87 -15.20
CA LYS A 18 7.76 1.53 -14.87
C LYS A 18 8.32 2.79 -14.22
N SER A 19 8.20 2.90 -12.89
CA SER A 19 8.81 3.99 -12.16
C SER A 19 10.31 3.86 -12.42
N ASN A 20 10.83 4.69 -13.32
CA ASN A 20 12.26 4.93 -13.37
C ASN A 20 12.61 5.38 -11.96
N GLY A 21 13.43 4.58 -11.27
CA GLY A 21 13.53 4.55 -9.83
C GLY A 21 13.37 5.94 -9.22
N ILE A 22 12.34 6.08 -8.39
CA ILE A 22 12.22 7.24 -7.52
C ILE A 22 13.49 7.19 -6.67
N THR A 23 14.51 7.95 -7.06
CA THR A 23 15.59 8.34 -6.16
C THR A 23 14.98 9.33 -5.19
N SER A 24 14.11 8.82 -4.31
CA SER A 24 13.85 9.47 -3.05
C SER A 24 15.23 9.53 -2.39
N PRO A 25 15.67 10.68 -1.85
CA PRO A 25 16.91 10.71 -1.10
C PRO A 25 16.88 9.55 -0.11
N ILE A 26 17.97 8.76 -0.07
CA ILE A 26 18.13 7.65 0.88
C ILE A 26 18.12 8.28 2.26
N GLN A 27 16.93 8.52 2.80
CA GLN A 27 16.73 9.01 4.14
C GLN A 27 16.86 7.77 5.01
N THR A 28 17.85 7.78 5.90
CA THR A 28 18.01 6.72 6.88
C THR A 28 16.69 6.62 7.66
N PHE A 29 15.98 5.51 7.51
CA PHE A 29 14.66 5.22 8.07
C PHE A 29 14.72 4.97 9.59
N THR A 30 15.42 5.83 10.32
CA THR A 30 15.89 5.56 11.69
C THR A 30 14.91 5.98 12.79
N SER A 31 13.72 6.50 12.47
CA SER A 31 12.75 6.87 13.50
C SER A 31 11.32 6.85 12.97
N TYR A 32 10.64 5.71 13.12
CA TYR A 32 9.20 5.62 12.93
C TYR A 32 8.50 5.93 14.25
N LYS A 33 7.47 6.78 14.21
CA LYS A 33 6.72 7.19 15.41
C LYS A 33 5.75 6.11 15.88
N TYR A 34 5.23 5.32 14.95
CA TYR A 34 4.19 4.34 15.22
C TYR A 34 4.61 2.96 14.74
N SER A 35 4.16 1.93 15.45
CA SER A 35 4.35 0.54 15.06
C SER A 35 3.19 -0.34 15.49
N THR A 36 3.03 -1.46 14.81
CA THR A 36 2.11 -2.52 15.19
C THR A 36 2.62 -3.86 14.69
N GLU A 37 2.42 -4.90 15.47
CA GLU A 37 2.61 -6.27 15.02
C GLU A 37 1.31 -6.72 14.36
N LEU A 38 1.35 -6.98 13.05
CA LEU A 38 0.19 -7.43 12.27
C LEU A 38 -0.09 -8.92 12.51
N GLN A 39 0.98 -9.70 12.71
CA GLN A 39 0.91 -11.12 13.03
C GLN A 39 2.11 -11.54 13.87
N ASN A 40 1.83 -12.21 15.00
CA ASN A 40 2.83 -12.62 15.99
C ASN A 40 4.06 -13.29 15.35
N ASN A 41 5.24 -12.70 15.52
CA ASN A 41 6.54 -13.14 15.01
C ASN A 41 6.65 -13.27 13.47
N VAL A 42 5.66 -12.85 12.70
CA VAL A 42 5.62 -12.98 11.24
C VAL A 42 5.71 -11.63 10.54
N ALA A 43 4.95 -10.63 11.00
CA ALA A 43 4.80 -9.37 10.30
C ALA A 43 4.73 -8.19 11.27
N ASP A 44 5.67 -7.27 11.09
CA ASP A 44 5.75 -6.02 11.83
C ASP A 44 5.62 -4.83 10.85
N LEU A 45 4.84 -3.84 11.24
CA LEU A 45 4.59 -2.63 10.48
C LEU A 45 4.98 -1.41 11.31
N TRP A 46 5.80 -0.54 10.75
CA TRP A 46 6.12 0.78 11.26
C TRP A 46 5.63 1.85 10.31
N TRP A 47 5.26 3.01 10.84
CA TRP A 47 4.91 4.15 10.01
C TRP A 47 5.20 5.49 10.67
N THR A 48 5.34 6.50 9.81
CA THR A 48 5.41 7.90 10.18
C THR A 48 4.58 8.73 9.21
N VAL A 49 4.17 9.92 9.66
CA VAL A 49 3.36 10.85 8.89
C VAL A 49 4.12 12.15 8.78
N ASP A 50 4.35 12.61 7.55
CA ASP A 50 4.82 13.97 7.27
C ASP A 50 3.60 14.82 6.89
N GLU A 51 3.07 15.56 7.86
CA GLU A 51 1.91 16.43 7.66
C GLU A 51 2.20 17.58 6.69
N THR A 52 3.46 17.99 6.56
CA THR A 52 3.84 19.09 5.67
C THR A 52 3.83 18.66 4.21
N LYS A 53 4.25 17.42 3.94
CA LYS A 53 4.23 16.82 2.60
C LYS A 53 2.95 16.06 2.29
N GLN A 54 2.09 15.86 3.29
CA GLN A 54 0.90 15.02 3.19
C GLN A 54 1.25 13.58 2.78
N GLU A 55 2.35 13.06 3.32
CA GLU A 55 2.87 11.73 3.00
C GLU A 55 2.83 10.81 4.22
N ILE A 56 2.52 9.54 3.99
CA ILE A 56 2.67 8.48 4.98
C ILE A 56 3.71 7.50 4.45
N THR A 57 4.73 7.24 5.26
CA THR A 57 5.77 6.26 4.93
C THR A 57 5.57 5.03 5.79
N PHE A 58 5.47 3.88 5.13
CA PHE A 58 5.35 2.57 5.77
C PHE A 58 6.63 1.78 5.61
N GLU A 59 7.02 1.07 6.66
CA GLU A 59 8.04 0.02 6.61
C GLU A 59 7.44 -1.27 7.15
N LEU A 60 7.46 -2.30 6.31
CA LEU A 60 6.87 -3.60 6.60
C LEU A 60 7.97 -4.66 6.56
N HIS A 61 8.19 -5.35 7.68
CA HIS A 61 9.06 -6.52 7.74
C HIS A 61 8.18 -7.76 7.82
N VAL A 62 8.31 -8.67 6.84
CA VAL A 62 7.53 -9.91 6.80
C VAL A 62 8.44 -11.11 6.57
N LYS A 63 8.28 -12.14 7.39
CA LYS A 63 8.90 -13.45 7.15
C LYS A 63 7.99 -14.25 6.21
N THR A 64 8.30 -14.29 4.93
CA THR A 64 7.51 -15.03 3.94
C THR A 64 8.37 -15.62 2.82
N LEU A 65 7.87 -16.70 2.20
CA LEU A 65 8.40 -17.29 0.97
C LEU A 65 7.55 -16.93 -0.26
N GLY A 66 6.45 -16.21 -0.05
CA GLY A 66 5.46 -15.88 -1.07
C GLY A 66 5.25 -14.38 -1.24
N TRP A 67 4.15 -14.03 -1.91
CA TRP A 67 3.80 -12.64 -2.19
C TRP A 67 3.21 -11.93 -0.97
N ILE A 68 3.45 -10.62 -0.91
CA ILE A 68 2.89 -9.71 0.09
C ILE A 68 1.94 -8.76 -0.62
N ALA A 69 0.79 -8.47 -0.02
CA ALA A 69 -0.14 -7.44 -0.44
C ALA A 69 -0.49 -6.55 0.76
N LEU A 70 -0.59 -5.25 0.52
CA LEU A 70 -0.98 -4.25 1.51
C LEU A 70 -2.25 -3.55 1.06
N GLY A 71 -3.15 -3.27 2.00
CA GLY A 71 -4.41 -2.58 1.74
C GLY A 71 -4.76 -1.64 2.90
N ILE A 72 -5.35 -0.49 2.55
CA ILE A 72 -5.85 0.50 3.50
C ILE A 72 -7.35 0.63 3.25
N SER A 73 -8.15 0.60 4.31
CA SER A 73 -9.61 0.76 4.22
C SER A 73 -10.11 1.76 5.26
N PRO A 74 -11.25 2.45 4.99
CA PRO A 74 -11.95 3.21 6.02
C PRO A 74 -12.35 2.24 7.14
N GLY A 75 -11.76 2.41 8.32
CA GLY A 75 -11.89 1.45 9.41
C GLY A 75 -13.32 1.23 9.86
N LYS A 76 -13.91 0.10 9.44
CA LYS A 76 -15.05 -0.53 10.10
C LYS A 76 -15.01 -2.04 9.87
N LEU A 77 -14.26 -2.74 10.72
CA LEU A 77 -14.29 -4.21 10.82
C LEU A 77 -14.75 -4.62 12.21
N PHE A 78 -15.99 -4.27 12.56
CA PHE A 78 -16.74 -4.92 13.64
C PHE A 78 -18.22 -4.96 13.26
N SER A 79 -18.76 -6.17 13.10
CA SER A 79 -20.10 -6.55 13.53
C SER A 79 -20.00 -7.89 14.24
#